data_AF-A0A7K8EMD3-F1
#
_entry.id   AF-A0A7K8EMD3-F1
#
_cell.length_a   1.000
_cell.length_b   1.000
_cell.length_c   1.000
_cell.angle_alpha   90.00
_cell.angle_beta   90.00
_cell.angle_gamma   90.00
#
_symmetry.space_group_name_H-M   'P 1'
#
loop_
_entity.id
_entity.type
_entity.pdbx_description
1 polymer ?
#
loop_
_entity_poly.entity_id
_entity_poly.type
_entity_poly.pdbx_seq_one_letter_code
_entity_poly.pdbx_strand_id
1 'polypeptide(L)'
;LTVHSLSGCPRATSAMKKAKLSGEQMLTIKQRASNGIENDEEIKQLDEEIKELNESNSQMEADMIKLRTQITTMESNLKTIEEENKVIEQQNESLLHELANLSQSLIHSLANIQLPHMEPINEQNFDAYVTTLTDMYTNQDRYQSPENKALLENIKQAVRGIQV
;
A
#
# COMPACT_ATOMS: atom_id res chain seq x y z
N LEU A 1 59.04 27.96 55.15
CA LEU A 1 60.13 28.50 54.30
C LEU A 1 59.50 29.41 53.26
N THR A 2 59.90 30.67 53.35
CA THR A 2 59.41 31.85 52.64
C THR A 2 59.90 31.87 51.20
N VAL A 3 59.05 32.26 50.23
CA VAL A 3 59.52 33.13 49.16
C VAL A 3 58.44 34.16 48.79
N HIS A 4 58.74 35.38 49.15
CA HIS A 4 58.08 36.63 48.80
C HIS A 4 58.56 37.03 47.41
N SER A 5 57.66 37.49 46.52
CA SER A 5 58.01 38.50 45.50
C SER A 5 56.73 39.18 45.01
N LEU A 6 56.54 40.39 45.53
CA LEU A 6 55.55 41.38 45.13
C LEU A 6 55.93 41.91 43.73
N SER A 7 55.22 41.48 42.69
CA SER A 7 55.27 42.15 41.39
C SER A 7 54.30 43.34 41.43
N GLY A 8 54.87 44.53 41.64
CA GLY A 8 54.12 45.77 41.79
C GLY A 8 53.30 46.14 40.55
N CYS A 9 52.00 46.33 40.76
CA CYS A 9 51.13 46.99 39.80
C CYS A 9 51.59 48.45 39.62
N PRO A 10 51.80 48.96 38.40
CA PRO A 10 52.08 50.37 38.19
C PRO A 10 50.83 51.17 38.58
N ARG A 11 51.00 52.01 39.59
CA ARG A 11 50.07 53.04 40.03
C ARG A 11 49.65 53.88 38.82
N ALA A 12 48.38 53.79 38.42
CA ALA A 12 47.80 54.61 37.35
C ALA A 12 48.01 56.09 37.69
N THR A 13 48.96 56.73 37.02
CA THR A 13 49.14 58.17 37.07
C THR A 13 48.09 58.80 36.15
N SER A 14 47.28 59.69 36.72
CA SER A 14 46.28 60.48 36.01
C SER A 14 46.96 61.43 35.03
N ALA A 15 47.31 60.92 33.84
CA ALA A 15 47.69 61.72 32.69
C ALA A 15 46.74 61.36 31.54
N MET A 16 45.50 61.86 31.63
CA MET A 16 44.61 61.89 30.47
C MET A 16 45.19 62.87 29.42
N LYS A 17 46.20 62.43 28.67
CA LYS A 17 46.46 63.01 27.35
C LYS A 17 45.29 62.56 26.47
N LYS A 18 44.30 63.44 26.29
CA LYS A 18 43.46 63.41 25.08
C LYS A 18 44.41 63.61 23.90
N ALA A 19 45.00 62.52 23.41
CA ALA A 19 45.64 62.51 22.11
C ALA A 19 44.54 62.88 21.12
N LYS A 20 44.58 64.11 20.62
CA LYS A 20 43.67 64.58 19.59
C LYS A 20 44.06 63.78 18.35
N LEU A 21 43.25 62.79 17.98
CA LEU A 21 43.43 62.01 16.76
C LEU A 21 43.59 63.00 15.60
N SER A 22 44.59 62.78 14.73
CA SER A 22 44.74 63.58 13.52
C SER A 22 43.46 63.47 12.68
N GLY A 23 43.09 64.54 11.96
CA GLY A 23 41.88 64.53 11.11
C GLY A 23 41.86 63.35 10.14
N GLU A 24 43.03 62.93 9.65
CA GLU A 24 43.21 61.77 8.77
C GLU A 24 42.97 60.43 9.48
N GLN A 25 43.43 60.28 10.73
CA GLN A 25 43.14 59.10 11.55
C GLN A 25 41.65 59.02 11.88
N MET A 26 41.02 60.18 12.17
CA MET A 26 39.58 60.24 12.44
C MET A 26 38.75 59.93 11.19
N LEU A 27 39.18 60.37 10.00
CA LEU A 27 38.57 60.00 8.72
C LEU A 27 38.69 58.50 8.45
N THR A 28 39.87 57.91 8.68
CA THR A 28 40.10 56.48 8.51
C THR A 28 39.26 55.63 9.47
N ILE A 29 39.12 56.07 10.72
CA ILE A 29 38.24 55.42 11.71
C ILE A 29 36.78 55.55 11.29
N LYS A 30 36.34 56.72 10.82
CA LYS A 30 34.97 56.94 10.34
C LYS A 30 34.63 56.09 9.12
N GLN A 31 35.59 55.90 8.22
CA GLN A 31 35.45 55.06 7.03
C GLN A 31 35.44 53.56 7.39
N ARG A 32 36.27 53.12 8.35
CA ARG A 32 36.16 51.74 8.87
C ARG A 32 34.86 51.50 9.62
N ALA A 33 34.36 52.50 10.35
CA ALA A 33 33.07 52.43 11.02
C ALA A 33 31.91 52.40 10.03
N SER A 34 31.97 53.13 8.90
CA SER A 34 30.96 53.03 7.83
C SER A 34 30.97 51.67 7.16
N ASN A 35 32.15 51.12 6.86
CA ASN A 35 32.26 49.78 6.25
C ASN A 35 31.88 48.65 7.23
N GLY A 36 32.00 48.87 8.54
CA GLY A 36 31.52 47.93 9.56
C GLY A 36 29.99 47.84 9.62
N ILE A 37 29.27 48.88 9.18
CA ILE A 37 27.80 48.88 9.10
C ILE A 37 27.32 48.06 7.90
N GLU A 38 28.03 48.12 6.75
CA GLU A 38 27.72 47.30 5.57
C GLU A 38 27.87 45.79 5.87
N ASN A 39 28.91 45.39 6.62
CA ASN A 39 29.07 44.00 7.06
C ASN A 39 27.97 43.53 8.03
N ASP A 40 27.43 44.43 8.87
CA ASP A 40 26.33 44.11 9.80
C ASP A 40 24.99 43.92 9.04
N GLU A 41 24.80 44.63 7.93
CA GLU A 41 23.65 44.43 7.04
C GLU A 41 23.75 43.11 6.25
N GLU A 42 24.94 42.76 5.73
CA GLU A 42 25.19 41.48 5.07
C GLU A 42 25.01 40.29 6.02
N ILE A 43 25.50 40.39 7.26
CA ILE A 43 25.30 39.35 8.29
C ILE A 43 23.80 39.16 8.58
N LYS A 44 23.02 40.24 8.73
CA LYS A 44 21.57 40.14 8.93
C LYS A 44 20.85 39.50 7.75
N GLN A 45 21.29 39.79 6.53
CA GLN A 45 20.71 39.15 5.33
C GLN A 45 21.00 37.66 5.31
N LEU A 46 22.23 37.24 5.63
CA LEU A 46 22.60 35.83 5.73
C LEU A 46 21.84 35.12 6.85
N ASP A 47 21.63 35.76 8.00
CA ASP A 47 20.85 35.19 9.10
C ASP A 47 19.38 34.96 8.70
N GLU A 48 18.78 35.88 7.93
CA GLU A 48 17.41 35.69 7.42
C GLU A 48 17.36 34.59 6.34
N GLU A 49 18.34 34.52 5.44
CA GLU A 49 18.43 33.43 4.45
C GLU A 49 18.60 32.06 5.13
N ILE A 50 19.44 31.98 6.17
CA ILE A 50 19.59 30.76 6.99
C ILE A 50 18.27 30.39 7.65
N LYS A 51 17.50 31.37 8.14
CA LYS A 51 16.20 31.14 8.77
C LYS A 51 15.17 30.63 7.77
N GLU A 52 15.07 31.24 6.58
CA GLU A 52 14.19 30.78 5.50
C GLU A 52 14.56 29.37 5.02
N LEU A 53 15.85 29.09 4.86
CA LEU A 53 16.33 27.75 4.49
C LEU A 53 16.02 26.71 5.56
N ASN A 54 16.15 27.06 6.85
CA ASN A 54 15.80 26.16 7.94
C ASN A 54 14.29 25.88 8.00
N GLU A 55 13.46 26.88 7.75
CA GLU A 55 12.00 26.69 7.64
C GLU A 55 11.65 25.79 6.45
N SER A 56 12.25 26.03 5.29
CA SER A 56 12.07 25.21 4.09
C SER A 56 12.50 23.76 4.30
N ASN A 57 13.67 23.54 4.92
CA ASN A 57 14.17 22.21 5.27
C ASN A 57 13.23 21.50 6.24
N SER A 58 12.76 22.19 7.29
CA SER A 58 11.83 21.61 8.28
C SER A 58 10.52 21.17 7.62
N GLN A 59 10.01 21.97 6.67
CA GLN A 59 8.82 21.62 5.90
C GLN A 59 9.06 20.42 4.99
N MET A 60 10.20 20.37 4.30
CA MET A 60 10.57 19.24 3.44
C MET A 60 10.71 17.94 4.23
N GLU A 61 11.33 17.98 5.42
CA GLU A 61 11.43 16.84 6.33
C GLU A 61 10.04 16.33 6.75
N ALA A 62 9.13 17.25 7.10
CA ALA A 62 7.76 16.90 7.46
C ALA A 62 7.03 16.21 6.31
N ASP A 63 7.20 16.70 5.08
CA ASP A 63 6.56 16.10 3.90
C ASP A 63 7.19 14.75 3.52
N MET A 64 8.51 14.60 3.69
CA MET A 64 9.18 13.31 3.52
C MET A 64 8.65 12.26 4.49
N ILE A 65 8.40 12.64 5.76
CA ILE A 65 7.79 11.74 6.75
C ILE A 65 6.39 11.32 6.29
N LYS A 66 5.56 12.26 5.83
CA LYS A 66 4.20 11.94 5.33
C LYS A 66 4.25 11.00 4.13
N LEU A 67 5.16 11.21 3.18
CA LEU A 67 5.32 10.34 2.02
C LEU A 67 5.75 8.94 2.45
N ARG A 68 6.71 8.84 3.36
CA ARG A 68 7.17 7.56 3.90
C ARG A 68 6.04 6.80 4.59
N THR A 69 5.23 7.47 5.41
CA THR A 69 4.06 6.86 6.04
C THR A 69 3.05 6.36 5.00
N GLN A 70 2.75 7.16 3.97
CA GLN A 70 1.85 6.75 2.89
C GLN A 70 2.38 5.52 2.14
N ILE A 71 3.68 5.48 1.84
CA ILE A 71 4.32 4.32 1.19
C ILE A 71 4.14 3.08 2.05
N THR A 72 4.47 3.14 3.35
CA THR A 72 4.32 1.98 4.24
C THR A 72 2.86 1.53 4.38
N THR A 73 1.90 2.44 4.40
CA THR A 73 0.47 2.09 4.38
C THR A 73 0.08 1.39 3.08
N MET A 74 0.53 1.89 1.93
CA MET A 74 0.25 1.27 0.64
C MET A 74 0.87 -0.12 0.53
N GLU A 75 2.12 -0.30 1.00
CA GLU A 75 2.80 -1.61 1.05
C GLU A 75 2.03 -2.61 1.92
N SER A 76 1.55 -2.17 3.09
CA SER A 76 0.74 -3.03 3.96
C SER A 76 -0.59 -3.40 3.30
N ASN A 77 -1.26 -2.44 2.65
CA ASN A 77 -2.54 -2.70 1.97
C ASN A 77 -2.35 -3.67 0.79
N LEU A 78 -1.28 -3.49 0.00
CA LEU A 78 -0.96 -4.36 -1.12
C LEU A 78 -0.73 -5.80 -0.64
N LYS A 79 0.04 -5.98 0.44
CA LYS A 79 0.26 -7.30 1.05
C LYS A 79 -1.04 -7.96 1.51
N THR A 80 -1.97 -7.20 2.09
CA THR A 80 -3.29 -7.73 2.48
C THR A 80 -4.07 -8.21 1.26
N ILE A 81 -4.11 -7.41 0.19
CA ILE A 81 -4.80 -7.75 -1.06
C ILE A 81 -4.19 -9.01 -1.70
N GLU A 82 -2.87 -9.16 -1.68
CA GLU A 82 -2.18 -10.36 -2.18
C GLU A 82 -2.61 -11.63 -1.42
N GLU A 83 -2.73 -11.56 -0.09
CA GLU A 83 -3.18 -12.70 0.70
C GLU A 83 -4.66 -13.01 0.47
N GLU A 84 -5.52 -11.99 0.37
CA GLU A 84 -6.93 -12.17 0.05
C GLU A 84 -7.12 -12.82 -1.33
N ASN A 85 -6.37 -12.37 -2.34
CA ASN A 85 -6.40 -12.96 -3.68
C ASN A 85 -5.97 -14.44 -3.66
N LYS A 86 -4.94 -14.77 -2.88
CA LYS A 86 -4.48 -16.16 -2.74
C LYS A 86 -5.55 -17.05 -2.11
N VAL A 87 -6.29 -16.55 -1.12
CA VAL A 87 -7.42 -17.29 -0.53
C VAL A 87 -8.53 -17.50 -1.57
N ILE A 88 -8.84 -16.49 -2.38
CA ILE A 88 -9.83 -16.60 -3.46
C ILE A 88 -9.39 -17.64 -4.50
N GLU A 89 -8.11 -17.65 -4.89
CA GLU A 89 -7.56 -18.65 -5.81
C GLU A 89 -7.72 -20.07 -5.27
N GLN A 90 -7.38 -20.29 -3.99
CA GLN A 90 -7.55 -21.60 -3.33
C GLN A 90 -9.02 -22.02 -3.27
N GLN A 91 -9.94 -21.09 -2.97
CA GLN A 91 -11.37 -21.37 -2.98
C GLN A 91 -11.88 -21.74 -4.38
N ASN A 92 -11.41 -21.03 -5.42
CA ASN A 92 -11.75 -21.35 -6.81
C ASN A 92 -11.25 -22.74 -7.22
N GLU A 93 -10.03 -23.11 -6.83
CA GLU A 93 -9.49 -24.46 -7.09
C GLU A 93 -10.32 -25.54 -6.38
N SER A 94 -10.72 -25.31 -5.12
CA SER A 94 -11.59 -26.24 -4.38
C SER A 94 -12.95 -26.40 -5.08
N LEU A 95 -13.58 -25.30 -5.49
CA LEU A 95 -14.86 -25.32 -6.20
C LEU A 95 -14.77 -26.03 -7.55
N LEU A 96 -13.67 -25.84 -8.30
CA LEU A 96 -13.44 -26.57 -9.55
C LEU A 96 -13.29 -28.07 -9.29
N HIS A 97 -12.60 -28.45 -8.22
CA HIS A 97 -12.46 -29.85 -7.83
C HIS A 97 -13.81 -30.48 -7.42
N GLU A 98 -14.59 -29.77 -6.61
CA GLU A 98 -15.94 -30.20 -6.21
C GLU A 98 -16.88 -30.33 -7.43
N LEU A 99 -16.84 -29.36 -8.36
CA LEU A 99 -17.61 -29.42 -9.60
C LEU A 99 -17.22 -30.63 -10.45
N ALA A 100 -15.92 -30.91 -10.57
CA ALA A 100 -15.44 -32.09 -11.28
C ALA A 100 -15.93 -33.38 -10.61
N ASN A 101 -15.81 -33.49 -9.27
CA ASN A 101 -16.29 -34.64 -8.51
C ASN A 101 -17.81 -34.84 -8.66
N LEU A 102 -18.57 -33.74 -8.65
CA LEU A 102 -20.01 -33.76 -8.84
C LEU A 102 -20.38 -34.22 -10.26
N SER A 103 -19.68 -33.72 -11.28
CA SER A 103 -19.88 -34.15 -12.67
C SER A 103 -19.62 -35.65 -12.85
N GLN A 104 -18.53 -36.15 -12.28
CA GLN A 104 -18.18 -37.57 -12.32
C GLN A 104 -19.20 -38.43 -11.59
N SER A 105 -19.66 -37.99 -10.42
CA SER A 105 -20.71 -38.67 -9.66
C SER A 105 -22.01 -38.74 -10.45
N LEU A 106 -22.38 -37.67 -11.14
CA LEU A 106 -23.58 -37.65 -11.98
C LEU A 106 -23.45 -38.57 -13.20
N ILE A 107 -22.29 -38.58 -13.88
CA ILE A 107 -22.00 -39.52 -14.97
C ILE A 107 -22.15 -40.96 -14.49
N HIS A 108 -21.55 -41.30 -13.34
CA HIS A 108 -21.64 -42.66 -12.79
C HIS A 108 -23.07 -43.05 -12.40
N SER A 109 -23.79 -42.16 -11.72
CA SER A 109 -25.19 -42.40 -11.34
C SER A 109 -26.09 -42.64 -12.55
N LEU A 110 -25.85 -41.93 -13.66
CA LEU A 110 -26.67 -41.99 -14.86
C LEU A 110 -26.15 -42.97 -15.93
N ALA A 111 -25.02 -43.66 -15.70
CA ALA A 111 -24.39 -44.53 -16.69
C ALA A 111 -25.32 -45.62 -17.26
N ASN A 112 -26.31 -46.08 -16.46
CA ASN A 112 -27.28 -47.10 -16.86
C ASN A 112 -28.62 -46.53 -17.36
N ILE A 113 -28.74 -45.19 -17.48
CA ILE A 113 -29.95 -44.51 -17.92
C ILE A 113 -29.69 -43.86 -19.27
N GLN A 114 -30.38 -44.36 -20.30
CA GLN A 114 -30.31 -43.79 -21.64
C GLN A 114 -31.45 -42.79 -21.87
N LEU A 115 -31.10 -41.56 -22.23
CA LEU A 115 -32.07 -40.58 -22.68
C LEU A 115 -32.48 -40.88 -24.13
N PRO A 116 -33.73 -40.56 -24.53
CA PRO A 116 -34.17 -40.72 -25.91
C PRO A 116 -33.26 -39.96 -26.87
N HIS A 117 -32.84 -40.62 -27.95
CA HIS A 117 -31.97 -40.05 -29.00
C HIS A 117 -30.57 -39.63 -28.53
N MET A 118 -30.10 -40.12 -27.37
CA MET A 118 -28.74 -39.87 -26.89
C MET A 118 -27.95 -41.16 -26.72
N GLU A 119 -26.65 -41.08 -27.03
CA GLU A 119 -25.65 -42.09 -26.65
C GLU A 119 -25.49 -42.12 -25.13
N PRO A 120 -24.99 -43.22 -24.53
CA PRO A 120 -24.71 -43.29 -23.11
C PRO A 120 -23.87 -42.10 -22.60
N ILE A 121 -24.21 -41.62 -21.40
CA ILE A 121 -23.55 -40.45 -20.80
C ILE A 121 -22.04 -40.69 -20.63
N ASN A 122 -21.25 -39.69 -21.00
CA ASN A 122 -19.80 -39.64 -20.83
C ASN A 122 -19.36 -38.18 -20.78
N GLU A 123 -18.06 -37.94 -20.55
CA GLU A 123 -17.51 -36.60 -20.42
C GLU A 123 -17.72 -35.71 -21.66
N GLN A 124 -17.76 -36.30 -22.87
CA GLN A 124 -17.89 -35.54 -24.11
C GLN A 124 -19.32 -35.06 -24.38
N ASN A 125 -20.33 -35.80 -23.89
CA ASN A 125 -21.75 -35.46 -24.08
C ASN A 125 -22.45 -34.98 -22.80
N PHE A 126 -21.71 -34.81 -21.70
CA PHE A 126 -22.23 -34.48 -20.38
C PHE A 126 -23.10 -33.21 -20.40
N ASP A 127 -22.62 -32.13 -21.01
CA ASP A 127 -23.35 -30.85 -21.08
C ASP A 127 -24.68 -30.97 -21.82
N ALA A 128 -24.71 -31.73 -22.92
CA ALA A 128 -25.93 -32.01 -23.66
C ALA A 128 -26.90 -32.86 -22.83
N TYR A 129 -26.37 -33.82 -22.06
CA TYR A 129 -27.15 -34.63 -21.13
C TYR A 129 -27.79 -33.77 -20.05
N VAL A 130 -27.01 -32.91 -19.37
CA VAL A 130 -27.50 -31.98 -18.34
C VAL A 130 -28.53 -31.02 -18.91
N THR A 131 -28.32 -30.50 -20.11
CA THR A 131 -29.28 -29.61 -20.79
C THR A 131 -30.62 -30.33 -21.03
N THR A 132 -30.57 -31.56 -21.52
CA THR A 132 -31.77 -32.36 -21.78
C THR A 132 -32.49 -32.73 -20.49
N LEU A 133 -31.76 -33.14 -19.45
CA LEU A 133 -32.32 -33.41 -18.12
C LEU A 133 -32.99 -32.18 -17.52
N THR A 134 -32.35 -31.01 -17.69
CA THR A 134 -32.90 -29.73 -17.26
C THR A 134 -34.20 -29.42 -18.00
N ASP A 135 -34.22 -29.57 -19.33
CA ASP A 135 -35.45 -29.41 -20.13
C ASP A 135 -36.56 -30.35 -19.68
N MET A 136 -36.25 -31.64 -19.51
CA MET A 136 -37.20 -32.65 -19.03
C MET A 136 -37.77 -32.31 -17.66
N TYR A 137 -36.95 -31.78 -16.75
CA TYR A 137 -37.37 -31.40 -15.41
C TYR A 137 -38.15 -30.08 -15.36
N THR A 138 -37.80 -29.11 -16.21
CA THR A 138 -38.47 -27.80 -16.27
C THR A 138 -39.78 -27.84 -17.07
N ASN A 139 -39.84 -28.64 -18.14
CA ASN A 139 -40.98 -28.71 -19.07
C ASN A 139 -41.81 -30.01 -18.89
N GLN A 140 -42.10 -30.41 -17.66
CA GLN A 140 -42.77 -31.69 -17.35
C GLN A 140 -44.12 -31.90 -18.07
N ASP A 141 -44.83 -30.82 -18.39
CA ASP A 141 -46.08 -30.86 -19.16
C ASP A 141 -45.91 -31.46 -20.56
N ARG A 142 -44.72 -31.38 -21.14
CA ARG A 142 -44.39 -31.99 -22.45
C ARG A 142 -44.08 -33.48 -22.33
N TYR A 143 -43.75 -33.96 -21.13
CA TYR A 143 -43.29 -35.32 -20.85
C TYR A 143 -44.35 -36.15 -20.10
N GLN A 144 -45.62 -36.05 -20.52
CA GLN A 144 -46.75 -36.67 -19.80
C GLN A 144 -46.96 -38.17 -20.05
N SER A 145 -46.34 -38.74 -21.08
CA SER A 145 -46.45 -40.18 -21.41
C SER A 145 -45.99 -41.06 -20.25
N PRO A 146 -46.60 -42.24 -20.02
CA PRO A 146 -46.20 -43.15 -18.94
C PRO A 146 -44.71 -43.52 -18.95
N GLU A 147 -44.11 -43.71 -20.12
CA GLU A 147 -42.70 -44.03 -20.29
C GLU A 147 -41.79 -42.87 -19.83
N ASN A 148 -42.05 -41.65 -20.30
CA ASN A 148 -41.29 -40.47 -19.87
C ASN A 148 -41.43 -40.19 -18.36
N LYS A 149 -42.61 -40.45 -17.77
CA LYS A 149 -42.80 -40.34 -16.32
C LYS A 149 -41.98 -41.37 -15.55
N ALA A 150 -41.96 -42.63 -16.00
CA ALA A 150 -41.14 -43.68 -15.41
C ALA A 150 -39.64 -43.37 -15.54
N LEU A 151 -39.21 -42.87 -16.70
CA LEU A 151 -37.83 -42.43 -16.94
C LEU A 151 -37.43 -41.30 -15.99
N LEU A 152 -38.28 -40.28 -15.83
CA LEU A 152 -38.01 -39.16 -14.93
C LEU A 152 -37.89 -39.61 -13.47
N GLU A 153 -38.72 -40.56 -13.02
CA GLU A 153 -38.60 -41.15 -11.68
C GLU A 153 -37.33 -41.99 -11.52
N ASN A 154 -36.93 -42.76 -12.53
CA ASN A 154 -35.66 -43.50 -12.52
C ASN A 154 -34.46 -42.55 -12.42
N ILE A 155 -34.46 -41.46 -13.19
CA ILE A 155 -33.44 -40.41 -13.14
C ILE A 155 -33.38 -39.80 -11.73
N LYS A 156 -34.53 -39.39 -11.18
CA LYS A 156 -34.61 -38.84 -9.81
C LYS A 156 -34.02 -39.81 -8.80
N GLN A 157 -34.33 -41.10 -8.90
CA GLN A 157 -33.83 -42.10 -7.98
C GLN A 157 -32.31 -42.31 -8.12
N ALA A 158 -31.78 -42.28 -9.35
CA ALA A 158 -30.34 -42.43 -9.60
C ALA A 158 -29.51 -41.25 -9.07
N VAL A 159 -30.05 -40.03 -9.12
CA VAL A 159 -29.34 -38.82 -8.65
C VAL A 159 -29.49 -38.56 -7.15
N ARG A 160 -30.46 -39.19 -6.47
CA ARG A 160 -30.70 -39.00 -5.01
C ARG A 160 -29.49 -39.34 -4.13
N GLY A 161 -28.59 -40.19 -4.60
CA GLY A 161 -27.40 -40.64 -3.84
C GLY A 161 -26.18 -39.73 -3.97
N ILE A 162 -26.24 -38.69 -4.82
CA ILE A 162 -25.12 -37.79 -5.06
C ILE A 162 -25.03 -36.83 -3.87
N GLN A 163 -23.90 -36.88 -3.16
CA GLN A 163 -23.59 -35.95 -2.08
C GLN A 163 -22.96 -34.69 -2.68
N VAL A 164 -23.42 -33.53 -2.22
CA VAL A 164 -22.89 -32.19 -2.54
C VAL A 164 -22.15 -31.67 -1.33
#